data_AF-A0A927UEP0-F1
#
_entry.id   AF-A0A927UEP0-F1
#
_cell.length_a   1.000
_cell.length_b   1.000
_cell.length_c   1.000
_cell.angle_alpha   90.00
_cell.angle_beta   90.00
_cell.angle_gamma   90.00
#
_symmetry.space_group_name_H-M   'P 1'
#
loop_
_entity.id
_entity.type
_entity.pdbx_description
1 polymer ?
#
loop_
_entity_poly.entity_id
_entity_poly.type
_entity_poly.pdbx_seq_one_letter_code
_entity_poly.pdbx_strand_id
1 'polypeptide(L)'
;MKAATVSIQYQPGDFYMSQGHKGYEKKHRNKAGRTVNPIGFGWAAECKPSRIVVGVEVNSKYAEVYADRYFKDSWGRLTAGRVEAIMDSLPDELSVTENETHAGSIYYTIDENCMDKWLKAAKALL
;
A
#
# COMPACT_ATOMS: atom_id res chain seq x y z
N MET A 1 -0.88 -16.93 10.72
CA MET A 1 -2.10 -17.73 10.46
C MET A 1 -2.39 -17.76 8.97
N LYS A 2 -3.05 -18.78 8.44
CA LYS A 2 -3.39 -18.82 7.00
C LYS A 2 -4.70 -18.09 6.73
N ALA A 3 -4.74 -17.33 5.65
CA ALA A 3 -5.90 -16.60 5.16
C ALA A 3 -6.06 -16.82 3.66
N ALA A 4 -7.28 -17.10 3.21
CA ALA A 4 -7.56 -17.22 1.78
C ALA A 4 -7.51 -15.83 1.14
N THR A 5 -6.91 -15.70 -0.04
CA THR A 5 -6.96 -14.46 -0.80
C THR A 5 -8.26 -14.39 -1.57
N VAL A 6 -8.93 -13.24 -1.48
CA VAL A 6 -10.26 -13.02 -2.07
C VAL A 6 -10.16 -12.03 -3.23
N SER A 7 -9.26 -11.03 -3.11
CA SER A 7 -9.09 -10.00 -4.11
C SER A 7 -7.72 -9.34 -4.02
N ILE A 8 -7.27 -8.76 -5.13
CA ILE A 8 -6.14 -7.83 -5.15
C ILE A 8 -6.50 -6.60 -5.98
N GLN A 9 -6.10 -5.42 -5.49
CA GLN A 9 -6.30 -4.17 -6.18
C GLN A 9 -5.04 -3.30 -6.11
N TYR A 10 -4.66 -2.75 -7.26
CA TYR A 10 -3.73 -1.63 -7.32
C TYR A 10 -4.50 -0.30 -7.26
N GLN A 11 -4.17 0.53 -6.26
CA GLN A 11 -4.65 1.89 -6.17
C GLN A 11 -3.53 2.82 -6.67
N PRO A 12 -3.71 3.52 -7.80
CA PRO A 12 -2.69 4.42 -8.32
C PRO A 12 -2.41 5.55 -7.33
N GLY A 13 -1.16 5.99 -7.32
CA GLY A 13 -0.74 7.17 -6.58
C GLY A 13 -0.99 8.42 -7.39
N ASP A 14 -1.28 9.52 -6.70
CA ASP A 14 -1.50 10.83 -7.32
C ASP A 14 -0.40 11.79 -6.91
N PHE A 15 0.00 12.65 -7.84
CA PHE A 15 0.85 13.80 -7.57
C PHE A 15 0.35 15.01 -8.35
N TYR A 16 0.24 16.16 -7.70
CA TYR A 16 0.04 17.44 -8.37
C TYR A 16 0.55 18.59 -7.50
N MET A 17 0.70 19.73 -8.16
CA MET A 17 1.03 21.00 -7.54
C MET A 17 -0.24 21.81 -7.29
N SER A 18 -0.35 22.45 -6.14
CA SER A 18 -1.45 23.34 -5.82
C SER A 18 -0.95 24.68 -5.26
N GLN A 19 -1.73 25.73 -5.50
CA GLN A 19 -1.44 27.12 -5.13
C GLN A 19 -2.45 27.62 -4.09
N GLY A 20 -2.07 28.64 -3.32
CA GLY A 20 -2.91 29.25 -2.27
C GLY A 20 -2.55 28.80 -0.86
N HIS A 21 -1.40 28.15 -0.70
CA HIS A 21 -0.88 27.69 0.59
C HIS A 21 -0.35 28.86 1.42
N LYS A 22 -0.50 28.78 2.74
CA LYS A 22 -0.11 29.87 3.64
C LYS A 22 1.41 29.90 3.81
N GLY A 23 1.95 31.08 4.07
CA GLY A 23 3.33 31.21 4.54
C GLY A 23 3.53 30.40 5.82
N TYR A 24 4.65 29.67 5.89
CA TYR A 24 5.02 28.80 7.03
C TYR A 24 4.06 27.64 7.31
N GLU A 25 3.24 27.25 6.32
CA GLU A 25 2.42 26.07 6.42
C GLU A 25 3.29 24.82 6.67
N LYS A 26 2.83 23.95 7.57
CA LYS A 26 3.51 22.70 7.89
C LYS A 26 2.98 21.57 7.01
N LYS A 27 3.82 20.56 6.78
CA LYS A 27 3.41 19.31 6.16
C LYS A 27 2.26 18.68 6.95
N HIS A 28 1.17 18.36 6.27
CA HIS A 28 -0.03 17.80 6.89
C HIS A 28 -0.79 16.90 5.91
N ARG A 29 -1.91 16.31 6.35
CA ARG A 29 -2.80 15.51 5.51
C ARG A 29 -4.09 16.27 5.27
N ASN A 30 -4.50 16.43 4.01
CA ASN A 30 -5.75 17.10 3.69
C ASN A 30 -6.95 16.15 3.83
N LYS A 31 -8.17 16.69 3.68
CA LYS A 31 -9.43 15.91 3.75
C LYS A 31 -9.55 14.83 2.67
N ALA A 32 -8.84 14.96 1.55
CA ALA A 32 -8.78 13.96 0.49
C ALA A 32 -7.74 12.85 0.78
N GLY A 33 -7.11 12.87 1.96
CA GLY A 33 -6.12 11.86 2.38
C GLY A 33 -4.73 12.04 1.76
N ARG A 34 -4.50 13.13 1.03
CA ARG A 34 -3.21 13.47 0.39
C ARG A 34 -2.29 14.14 1.40
N THR A 35 -1.01 13.85 1.30
CA THR A 35 0.03 14.57 2.04
C THR A 35 0.34 15.86 1.30
N VAL A 36 0.14 16.99 1.98
CA VAL A 36 0.48 18.33 1.49
C VAL A 36 1.86 18.67 2.01
N ASN A 37 2.79 18.96 1.11
CA ASN A 37 4.15 19.37 1.42
C ASN A 37 4.41 20.77 0.85
N PRO A 38 4.30 21.83 1.67
CA PRO A 38 4.57 23.20 1.24
C PRO A 38 6.00 23.35 0.74
N ILE A 39 6.17 24.01 -0.42
CA ILE A 39 7.48 24.24 -1.04
C ILE A 39 7.86 25.73 -1.13
N GLY A 40 7.03 26.62 -0.59
CA GLY A 40 7.25 28.06 -0.56
C GLY A 40 6.46 28.82 -1.61
N PHE A 41 6.45 30.16 -1.49
CA PHE A 41 5.80 31.09 -2.43
C PHE A 41 4.32 30.78 -2.73
N GLY A 42 3.60 30.27 -1.74
CA GLY A 42 2.19 29.91 -1.88
C GLY A 42 1.92 28.58 -2.60
N TRP A 43 2.95 27.77 -2.84
CA TRP A 43 2.85 26.47 -3.51
C TRP A 43 3.05 25.29 -2.54
N ALA A 44 2.37 24.19 -2.81
CA ALA A 44 2.64 22.90 -2.20
C ALA A 44 2.59 21.76 -3.22
N ALA A 45 3.40 20.72 -2.94
CA ALA A 45 3.30 19.44 -3.58
C ALA A 45 2.31 18.57 -2.81
N GLU A 46 1.30 18.04 -3.50
CA GLU A 46 0.31 17.13 -2.91
C GLU A 46 0.52 15.73 -3.46
N CYS A 47 0.67 14.75 -2.57
CA CYS A 47 0.89 13.36 -2.96
C CYS A 47 -0.03 12.37 -2.25
N LYS A 48 -0.50 11.38 -3.01
CA LYS A 48 -1.13 10.16 -2.50
C LYS A 48 -0.25 8.98 -2.94
N PRO A 49 0.35 8.20 -2.02
CA PRO A 49 1.15 7.07 -2.42
C PRO A 49 0.25 6.01 -3.08
N SER A 50 0.77 5.33 -4.11
CA SER A 50 0.12 4.15 -4.69
C SER A 50 0.03 3.03 -3.65
N ARG A 51 -0.91 2.10 -3.80
CA ARG A 51 -1.09 0.97 -2.88
C ARG A 51 -1.40 -0.33 -3.62
N ILE A 52 -1.06 -1.44 -2.99
CA ILE A 52 -1.44 -2.78 -3.34
C ILE A 52 -2.22 -3.28 -2.13
N VAL A 53 -3.52 -3.44 -2.33
CA VAL A 53 -4.47 -3.85 -1.29
C VAL A 53 -4.90 -5.27 -1.63
N VAL A 54 -4.69 -6.18 -0.68
CA VAL A 54 -5.15 -7.57 -0.80
C VAL A 54 -6.30 -7.75 0.16
N GLY A 55 -7.42 -8.24 -0.35
CA GLY A 55 -8.54 -8.70 0.46
C GLY A 55 -8.30 -10.15 0.86
N VAL A 56 -8.35 -10.42 2.16
CA VAL A 56 -8.14 -11.75 2.72
C VAL A 56 -9.33 -12.14 3.59
N GLU A 57 -9.65 -13.43 3.62
CA GLU A 57 -10.63 -14.00 4.54
C GLU A 57 -9.93 -14.65 5.74
N VAL A 58 -10.19 -14.12 6.93
CA VAL A 58 -9.66 -14.61 8.21
C VAL A 58 -10.84 -14.93 9.11
N ASN A 59 -10.99 -16.19 9.55
CA ASN A 59 -12.08 -16.62 10.43
C ASN A 59 -13.48 -16.23 9.90
N SER A 60 -13.73 -16.41 8.60
CA SER A 60 -14.97 -16.02 7.90
C SER A 60 -15.26 -14.50 7.90
N LYS A 61 -14.23 -13.68 8.12
CA LYS A 61 -14.32 -12.21 8.04
C LYS A 61 -13.37 -11.70 6.98
N TYR A 62 -13.87 -10.79 6.16
CA TYR A 62 -13.05 -10.06 5.20
C TYR A 62 -12.18 -9.02 5.93
N ALA A 63 -10.91 -8.94 5.55
CA ALA A 63 -9.98 -7.92 5.98
C ALA A 63 -9.10 -7.45 4.81
N GLU A 64 -8.70 -6.18 4.83
CA GLU A 64 -7.74 -5.64 3.88
C GLU A 64 -6.33 -5.62 4.48
N VAL A 65 -5.36 -6.09 3.70
CA VAL A 65 -3.93 -6.02 4.05
C VAL A 65 -3.16 -5.26 2.97
N TYR A 66 -2.18 -4.47 3.40
CA TYR A 66 -1.37 -3.67 2.50
C TYR A 66 -0.02 -4.34 2.23
N ALA A 67 0.27 -4.55 0.95
CA ALA A 67 1.50 -5.19 0.49
C ALA A 67 2.49 -4.21 -0.15
N ASP A 68 2.06 -2.99 -0.48
CA ASP A 68 2.84 -2.07 -1.32
C ASP A 68 4.17 -1.65 -0.72
N ARG A 69 4.23 -1.45 0.60
CA ARG A 69 5.45 -0.99 1.25
C ARG A 69 6.59 -1.98 1.05
N TYR A 70 6.33 -3.25 1.30
CA TYR A 70 7.33 -4.30 1.13
C TYR A 70 7.82 -4.36 -0.32
N PHE A 71 6.92 -4.34 -1.31
CA PHE A 71 7.33 -4.34 -2.73
C PHE A 71 8.14 -3.10 -3.11
N LYS A 72 7.79 -1.92 -2.59
CA LYS A 72 8.54 -0.68 -2.83
C LYS A 72 9.93 -0.71 -2.22
N ASP A 73 10.05 -1.25 -1.02
CA ASP A 73 11.32 -1.33 -0.29
C ASP A 73 12.23 -2.40 -0.93
N SER A 74 11.68 -3.54 -1.39
CA SER A 74 12.44 -4.68 -1.92
C SER A 74 12.65 -4.68 -3.45
N TRP A 75 11.82 -3.96 -4.21
CA TRP A 75 11.90 -3.91 -5.69
C TRP A 75 11.96 -2.49 -6.24
N GLY A 76 11.51 -1.49 -5.48
CA GLY A 76 11.43 -0.09 -5.91
C GLY A 76 10.05 0.27 -6.47
N ARG A 77 10.01 1.32 -7.30
CA ARG A 77 8.76 1.89 -7.82
C ARG A 77 7.83 0.82 -8.43
N LEU A 78 6.53 0.93 -8.12
CA LEU A 78 5.46 0.14 -8.73
C LEU A 78 5.16 0.66 -10.15
N THR A 79 5.89 0.16 -11.14
CA THR A 79 5.61 0.40 -12.57
C THR A 79 4.47 -0.49 -13.04
N ALA A 80 3.88 -0.20 -14.20
CA ALA A 80 2.76 -0.98 -14.74
C ALA A 80 3.08 -2.48 -14.83
N GLY A 81 4.21 -2.86 -15.46
CA GLY A 81 4.60 -4.27 -15.57
C GLY A 81 4.91 -4.94 -14.23
N ARG A 82 5.44 -4.20 -13.24
CA ARG A 82 5.63 -4.76 -11.89
C ARG A 82 4.31 -4.97 -11.17
N VAL A 83 3.36 -4.06 -11.33
CA VAL A 83 2.03 -4.18 -10.75
C VAL A 83 1.33 -5.40 -11.34
N GLU A 84 1.35 -5.56 -12.66
CA GLU A 84 0.80 -6.73 -13.36
C GLU A 84 1.42 -8.03 -12.85
N ALA A 85 2.75 -8.11 -12.82
CA ALA A 85 3.45 -9.29 -12.30
C ALA A 85 3.11 -9.59 -10.83
N ILE A 86 2.93 -8.58 -9.97
CA ILE A 86 2.53 -8.78 -8.57
C ILE A 86 1.09 -9.30 -8.48
N MET A 87 0.18 -8.75 -9.29
CA MET A 87 -1.22 -9.17 -9.33
C MET A 87 -1.38 -10.60 -9.85
N ASP A 88 -0.66 -10.96 -10.92
CA ASP A 88 -0.74 -12.27 -11.56
C ASP A 88 -0.10 -13.39 -10.73
N SER A 89 0.85 -13.04 -9.87
CA SER A 89 1.55 -14.00 -8.98
C SER A 89 0.95 -14.07 -7.57
N LEU A 90 -0.19 -13.43 -7.32
CA LEU A 90 -0.86 -13.50 -6.02
C LEU A 90 -1.15 -14.96 -5.66
N PRO A 91 -0.70 -15.45 -4.49
CA PRO A 91 -1.04 -16.80 -4.06
C PRO A 91 -2.49 -16.89 -3.57
N ASP A 92 -3.11 -18.07 -3.73
CA ASP A 92 -4.47 -18.35 -3.23
C ASP A 92 -4.58 -18.26 -1.69
N GLU A 93 -3.47 -18.43 -0.98
CA GLU A 93 -3.39 -18.30 0.47
C GLU A 93 -2.18 -17.45 0.87
N LEU A 94 -2.40 -16.57 1.85
CA LEU A 94 -1.35 -15.80 2.50
C LEU A 94 -1.22 -16.21 3.96
N SER A 95 0.02 -16.21 4.45
CA SER A 95 0.26 -16.25 5.90
C SER A 95 0.24 -14.82 6.42
N VAL A 96 -0.66 -14.53 7.36
CA VAL A 96 -0.85 -13.22 7.96
C VAL A 96 -0.64 -13.25 9.47
N THR A 97 -0.21 -12.14 10.04
CA THR A 97 -0.10 -11.90 11.47
C THR A 97 -1.19 -10.90 11.89
N GLU A 98 -1.90 -11.25 12.97
CA GLU A 98 -2.87 -10.36 13.61
C GLU A 98 -2.12 -9.35 14.48
N ASN A 99 -2.51 -8.09 14.39
CA ASN A 99 -1.94 -7.00 15.16
C ASN A 99 -3.07 -6.15 15.75
N GLU A 100 -2.76 -5.48 16.85
CA GLU A 100 -3.68 -4.58 17.53
C GLU A 100 -3.13 -3.16 17.48
N THR A 101 -3.97 -2.21 17.08
CA THR A 101 -3.65 -0.79 17.20
C THR A 101 -3.72 -0.33 18.65
N HIS A 102 -3.11 0.81 18.97
CA HIS A 102 -3.20 1.38 20.33
C HIS A 102 -4.65 1.66 20.78
N ALA A 103 -5.58 1.83 19.83
CA ALA A 103 -7.00 2.05 20.09
C ALA A 103 -7.81 0.73 20.21
N GLY A 104 -7.16 -0.43 20.21
CA GLY A 104 -7.80 -1.75 20.32
C GLY A 104 -8.42 -2.31 19.04
N SER A 105 -8.23 -1.63 17.89
CA SER A 105 -8.69 -2.14 16.59
C SER A 105 -7.70 -3.16 16.03
N ILE A 106 -8.22 -4.28 15.55
CA ILE A 106 -7.43 -5.36 14.94
C ILE A 106 -7.12 -5.04 13.48
N TYR A 107 -5.90 -5.33 13.04
CA TYR A 107 -5.47 -5.28 11.65
C TYR A 107 -4.51 -6.43 11.34
N TYR A 108 -4.35 -6.76 10.06
CA TYR A 108 -3.51 -7.88 9.63
C TYR A 108 -2.33 -7.39 8.79
N THR A 109 -1.21 -8.10 8.87
CA THR A 109 -0.01 -7.90 8.03
C THR A 109 0.42 -9.23 7.44
N ILE A 110 0.96 -9.24 6.23
CA ILE A 110 1.46 -10.47 5.60
C ILE A 110 2.83 -10.81 6.20
N ASP A 111 3.05 -12.09 6.50
CA ASP A 111 4.33 -12.57 7.05
C ASP A 111 5.46 -12.41 6.04
N GLU A 112 6.64 -12.03 6.52
CA GLU A 112 7.80 -11.70 5.68
C GLU A 112 8.20 -12.84 4.75
N ASN A 113 8.28 -14.08 5.26
CA ASN A 113 8.56 -15.26 4.43
C ASN A 113 7.52 -15.48 3.31
N CYS A 114 6.27 -15.07 3.53
CA CYS A 114 5.20 -15.17 2.54
C CYS A 114 5.38 -14.09 1.47
N MET A 115 5.74 -12.87 1.89
CA MET A 115 6.10 -11.76 1.01
C MET A 115 7.33 -12.07 0.15
N ASP A 116 8.37 -12.68 0.71
CA ASP A 116 9.58 -13.08 -0.04
C ASP A 116 9.26 -14.06 -1.17
N LYS A 117 8.43 -15.07 -0.88
CA LYS A 117 7.98 -16.07 -1.87
C LYS A 117 7.16 -15.41 -2.97
N TRP A 118 6.23 -14.54 -2.59
CA TRP A 118 5.40 -13.81 -3.55
C TRP A 118 6.26 -12.88 -4.42
N LEU A 119 7.20 -12.15 -3.84
CA LEU A 119 8.17 -11.32 -4.57
C LEU A 119 8.98 -12.14 -5.56
N LYS A 120 9.46 -13.32 -5.17
CA LYS A 120 10.21 -14.21 -6.05
C LYS A 120 9.37 -14.69 -7.22
N ALA A 121 8.10 -15.05 -6.98
CA ALA A 121 7.16 -15.44 -8.03
C ALA A 121 6.89 -14.27 -9.00
N ALA A 122 6.60 -13.08 -8.46
CA ALA A 122 6.36 -11.88 -9.27
C ALA A 122 7.57 -11.53 -10.15
N LYS A 123 8.79 -11.60 -9.59
CA LYS A 123 10.03 -11.35 -10.35
C LYS A 123 10.29 -12.36 -11.45
N ALA A 124 9.72 -13.56 -11.39
CA ALA A 124 9.87 -14.57 -12.44
C ALA A 124 8.96 -14.32 -13.66
N LEU A 125 8.00 -13.40 -13.56
CA LEU A 125 7.08 -13.01 -14.64
C LEU A 125 7.56 -11.81 -15.46
N LEU A 126 8.70 -11.21 -15.09
CA LEU A 126 9.30 -10.02 -15.72
C LEU A 126 10.66 -10.33 -16.32
#